data_AF-A0A7Y1YK07-F1
#
_entry.id   AF-A0A7Y1YK07-F1
#
_cell.length_a   1.000
_cell.length_b   1.000
_cell.length_c   1.000
_cell.angle_alpha   90.00
_cell.angle_beta   90.00
_cell.angle_gamma   90.00
#
_symmetry.space_group_name_H-M   'P 1'
#
loop_
_entity.id
_entity.type
_entity.pdbx_description
1 polymer ?
#
loop_
_entity_poly.entity_id
_entity_poly.type
_entity_poly.pdbx_seq_one_letter_code
_entity_poly.pdbx_strand_id
1 'polypeptide(L)'
;KNEEYVFHMNPTASQMATDRRKSGLIDFHESFAKSIHKQAYKVSDTLVEVRMIVDRSSVEIFVDGGKYVFTDQVFPSEPFSKLEIASKSAPFHKDIKVFLVNTIWTKDE
;
A
#
# COMPACT_ATOMS: atom_id res chain seq x y z
N LYS A 1 -13.77 0.56 -12.72
CA LYS A 1 -13.09 1.87 -12.92
C LYS A 1 -11.58 1.69 -12.77
N ASN A 2 -10.74 2.62 -13.22
CA ASN A 2 -9.28 2.52 -13.02
C ASN A 2 -8.87 3.18 -11.69
N GLU A 3 -9.38 2.65 -10.57
CA GLU A 3 -9.04 3.08 -9.21
C GLU A 3 -7.80 2.33 -8.74
N GLU A 4 -6.87 3.05 -8.11
CA GLU A 4 -5.59 2.49 -7.66
C GLU A 4 -5.11 3.14 -6.37
N TYR A 5 -4.41 2.34 -5.58
CA TYR A 5 -3.56 2.77 -4.47
C TYR A 5 -2.16 2.24 -4.75
N VAL A 6 -1.15 3.12 -4.66
CA VAL A 6 0.20 2.77 -5.10
C VAL A 6 1.20 2.94 -3.97
N PHE A 7 2.00 1.90 -3.74
CA PHE A 7 3.18 1.96 -2.88
C PHE A 7 4.45 2.03 -3.75
N HIS A 8 5.32 2.97 -3.44
CA HIS A 8 6.57 3.21 -4.13
C HIS A 8 7.75 3.11 -3.17
N MET A 9 8.78 2.37 -3.59
CA MET A 9 10.10 2.38 -2.95
C MET A 9 11.14 2.91 -3.93
N ASN A 10 11.87 3.94 -3.53
CA ASN A 10 12.96 4.51 -4.32
C ASN A 10 14.25 4.52 -3.46
N PRO A 11 15.11 3.48 -3.59
CA PRO A 11 16.34 3.40 -2.83
C PRO A 11 17.35 4.49 -3.22
N THR A 12 17.43 4.87 -4.51
CA THR A 12 18.33 5.96 -4.97
C THR A 12 17.98 7.30 -4.33
N ALA A 13 16.69 7.57 -4.12
CA ALA A 13 16.22 8.76 -3.41
C ALA A 13 16.09 8.57 -1.89
N SER A 14 16.42 7.39 -1.36
CA SER A 14 16.23 7.04 0.06
C SER A 14 14.83 7.39 0.58
N GLN A 15 13.79 7.07 -0.23
CA GLN A 15 12.42 7.46 0.06
C GLN A 15 11.43 6.33 -0.25
N MET A 16 10.42 6.20 0.60
CA MET A 16 9.21 5.43 0.35
C MET A 16 8.00 6.37 0.29
N ALA A 17 6.97 5.95 -0.43
CA ALA A 17 5.78 6.75 -0.58
C ALA A 17 4.53 5.91 -0.87
N THR A 18 3.38 6.41 -0.45
CA THR A 18 2.06 5.89 -0.82
C THR A 18 1.23 6.97 -1.50
N ASP A 19 0.47 6.58 -2.52
CA ASP A 19 -0.40 7.47 -3.30
C ASP A 19 -1.82 6.94 -3.33
N ARG A 20 -2.72 7.65 -2.64
CA ARG A 20 -4.17 7.37 -2.60
C ARG A 20 -5.01 8.30 -3.46
N ARG A 21 -4.40 9.15 -4.30
CA ARG A 21 -5.12 10.19 -5.07
C ARG A 21 -6.01 9.65 -6.19
N LYS A 22 -6.01 8.34 -6.40
CA LYS A 22 -6.92 7.63 -7.31
C LYS A 22 -7.60 6.44 -6.63
N SER A 23 -7.68 6.44 -5.30
CA SER A 23 -8.19 5.31 -4.51
C SER A 23 -9.72 5.28 -4.36
N GLY A 24 -10.45 5.94 -5.27
CA GLY A 24 -11.91 6.09 -5.24
C GLY A 24 -12.35 7.47 -4.77
N LEU A 25 -13.22 7.53 -3.76
CA LEU A 25 -13.76 8.77 -3.22
C LEU A 25 -12.69 9.52 -2.40
N ILE A 26 -12.35 10.73 -2.83
CA ILE A 26 -11.24 11.50 -2.25
C ILE A 26 -11.54 12.99 -2.02
N ASP A 27 -12.67 13.47 -2.52
CA ASP A 27 -13.05 14.89 -2.61
C ASP A 27 -13.91 15.36 -1.44
N PHE A 28 -14.23 14.48 -0.50
CA PHE A 28 -14.97 14.80 0.72
C PHE A 28 -14.19 15.72 1.67
N HIS A 29 -12.87 15.77 1.57
CA HIS A 29 -12.03 16.68 2.36
C HIS A 29 -10.77 17.08 1.59
N GLU A 30 -10.47 18.38 1.57
CA GLU A 30 -9.35 18.94 0.79
C GLU A 30 -7.98 18.37 1.15
N SER A 31 -7.78 17.92 2.39
CA SER A 31 -6.50 17.39 2.85
C SER A 31 -6.31 15.90 2.56
N PHE A 32 -7.40 15.15 2.27
CA PHE A 32 -7.36 13.69 2.25
C PHE A 32 -6.40 13.15 1.20
N ALA A 33 -6.48 13.67 -0.02
CA ALA A 33 -5.66 13.30 -1.16
C ALA A 33 -4.80 14.48 -1.67
N LYS A 34 -4.49 15.45 -0.80
CA LYS A 34 -3.76 16.67 -1.20
C LYS A 34 -2.32 16.38 -1.65
N SER A 35 -1.68 15.41 -1.01
CA SER A 35 -0.28 15.09 -1.23
C SER A 35 -0.03 13.58 -1.15
N ILE A 36 1.09 13.18 -1.73
CA ILE A 36 1.66 11.84 -1.56
C ILE A 36 2.19 11.72 -0.13
N HIS A 37 1.85 10.64 0.55
CA HIS A 37 2.37 10.33 1.88
C HIS A 37 3.78 9.75 1.72
N LYS A 38 4.80 10.38 2.31
CA LYS A 38 6.21 10.05 2.10
C LYS A 38 6.90 9.77 3.42
N GLN A 39 7.89 8.88 3.39
CA GLN A 39 8.76 8.60 4.52
C GLN A 39 10.21 8.40 4.04
N ALA A 40 11.17 8.84 4.84
CA ALA A 40 12.57 8.55 4.60
C ALA A 40 12.85 7.04 4.75
N TYR A 41 13.67 6.49 3.87
CA TYR A 41 13.99 5.07 3.82
C TYR A 41 15.51 4.89 3.90
N LYS A 42 15.96 4.23 4.96
CA LYS A 42 17.37 3.85 5.08
C LYS A 42 17.58 2.57 4.28
N VAL A 43 18.20 2.71 3.13
CA VAL A 43 18.52 1.59 2.23
C VAL A 43 19.37 0.56 2.98
N SER A 44 18.99 -0.71 2.84
CA SER A 44 19.76 -1.88 3.30
C SER A 44 20.27 -2.64 2.09
N ASP A 45 21.43 -3.29 2.23
CA ASP A 45 21.96 -4.23 1.24
C ASP A 45 21.29 -5.61 1.32
N THR A 46 20.37 -5.80 2.28
CA THR A 46 19.60 -7.03 2.46
C THR A 46 18.25 -6.97 1.74
N LEU A 47 17.67 -8.14 1.50
CA LEU A 47 16.27 -8.24 1.08
C LEU A 47 15.37 -7.56 2.12
N VAL A 48 14.41 -6.78 1.64
CA VAL A 48 13.44 -6.09 2.48
C VAL A 48 12.08 -6.76 2.35
N GLU A 49 11.54 -7.21 3.48
CA GLU A 49 10.15 -7.68 3.55
C GLU A 49 9.20 -6.50 3.38
N VAL A 50 8.18 -6.69 2.54
CA VAL A 50 7.01 -5.81 2.45
C VAL A 50 5.78 -6.66 2.71
N ARG A 51 5.03 -6.32 3.75
CA ARG A 51 3.73 -6.92 4.07
C ARG A 51 2.65 -5.86 3.92
N MET A 52 1.65 -6.16 3.11
CA MET A 52 0.50 -5.28 2.89
C MET A 52 -0.77 -5.97 3.38
N ILE A 53 -1.56 -5.25 4.18
CA ILE A 53 -2.90 -5.66 4.60
C ILE A 53 -3.86 -4.66 3.95
N VAL A 54 -4.82 -5.17 3.20
CA VAL A 54 -5.83 -4.37 2.50
C VAL A 54 -7.20 -4.82 3.00
N ASP A 55 -7.97 -3.87 3.51
CA ASP A 55 -9.38 -4.06 3.86
C ASP A 55 -10.24 -3.08 3.07
N ARG A 56 -11.57 -3.12 3.27
CA ARG A 56 -12.56 -2.34 2.53
C ARG A 56 -12.25 -0.85 2.46
N SER A 57 -11.67 -0.27 3.51
CA SER A 57 -11.38 1.16 3.59
C SER A 57 -9.99 1.50 4.16
N SER A 58 -9.08 0.53 4.20
CA SER A 58 -7.73 0.75 4.70
C SER A 58 -6.68 -0.04 3.92
N VAL A 59 -5.50 0.56 3.81
CA VAL A 59 -4.27 -0.11 3.38
C VAL A 59 -3.20 0.15 4.44
N GLU A 60 -2.63 -0.94 4.95
CA GLU A 60 -1.53 -0.93 5.91
C GLU A 60 -0.31 -1.62 5.31
N ILE A 61 0.84 -0.97 5.37
CA ILE A 61 2.09 -1.47 4.81
C ILE A 61 3.14 -1.51 5.90
N PHE A 62 3.70 -2.69 6.12
CA PHE A 62 4.81 -2.93 7.04
C PHE A 62 6.04 -3.29 6.22
N VAL A 63 7.11 -2.52 6.40
CA VAL A 63 8.37 -2.72 5.68
C VAL A 63 9.48 -3.03 6.69
N ASP A 64 10.34 -4.00 6.35
CA ASP A 64 11.50 -4.40 7.17
C ASP A 64 11.06 -4.80 8.59
N GLY A 65 10.11 -5.74 8.69
CA GLY A 65 9.57 -6.21 9.97
C GLY A 65 8.78 -5.16 10.77
N GLY A 66 8.26 -4.12 10.10
CA GLY A 66 7.48 -3.05 10.74
C GLY A 66 8.32 -1.88 11.25
N LYS A 67 9.62 -1.82 10.91
CA LYS A 67 10.46 -0.65 11.15
C LYS A 67 9.94 0.61 10.45
N TYR A 68 9.28 0.42 9.30
CA TYR A 68 8.54 1.46 8.62
C TYR A 68 7.10 1.01 8.42
N VAL A 69 6.16 1.91 8.69
CA VAL A 69 4.72 1.63 8.60
C VAL A 69 4.02 2.77 7.87
N PHE A 70 3.17 2.41 6.91
CA PHE A 70 2.17 3.29 6.33
C PHE A 70 0.78 2.81 6.73
N THR A 71 -0.09 3.74 7.10
CA THR A 71 -1.50 3.49 7.39
C THR A 71 -2.31 4.53 6.65
N ASP A 72 -3.03 4.11 5.63
CA ASP A 72 -3.85 5.00 4.81
C ASP A 72 -5.30 4.50 4.76
N GLN A 73 -6.24 5.38 5.08
CA GLN A 73 -7.63 5.19 4.67
C GLN A 73 -7.77 5.40 3.17
N VAL A 74 -8.66 4.61 2.57
CA VAL A 74 -9.08 4.63 1.16
C VAL A 74 -10.58 4.42 1.08
N PHE A 75 -11.22 4.90 0.01
CA PHE A 75 -12.68 4.73 -0.18
C PHE A 75 -12.97 4.31 -1.63
N PRO A 76 -12.52 3.10 -2.03
CA PRO A 76 -12.72 2.63 -3.39
C PRO A 76 -14.21 2.39 -3.66
N SER A 77 -14.66 2.64 -4.89
CA SER A 77 -16.07 2.41 -5.24
C SER A 77 -16.40 0.94 -5.46
N GLU A 78 -15.36 0.10 -5.67
CA GLU A 78 -15.44 -1.36 -5.72
C GLU A 78 -14.19 -1.95 -5.04
N PRO A 79 -14.24 -3.15 -4.44
CA PRO A 79 -13.06 -3.77 -3.86
C PRO A 79 -11.89 -3.89 -4.87
N PHE A 80 -10.68 -3.56 -4.44
CA PHE A 80 -9.49 -3.77 -5.26
C PHE A 80 -9.35 -5.27 -5.60
N SER A 81 -9.19 -5.57 -6.89
CA SER A 81 -9.21 -6.95 -7.41
C SER A 81 -7.96 -7.33 -8.19
N LYS A 82 -7.01 -6.40 -8.36
CA LYS A 82 -5.77 -6.59 -9.11
C LYS A 82 -4.59 -6.14 -8.27
N LEU A 83 -3.55 -6.98 -8.21
CA LEU A 83 -2.22 -6.61 -7.71
C LEU A 83 -1.26 -6.55 -8.90
N GLU A 84 -0.53 -5.44 -9.02
CA GLU A 84 0.52 -5.25 -10.01
C GLU A 84 1.82 -4.86 -9.31
N ILE A 85 2.92 -5.51 -9.71
CA ILE A 85 4.25 -5.26 -9.15
C ILE A 85 5.19 -5.00 -10.32
N ALA A 86 5.80 -3.81 -10.34
CA ALA A 86 6.67 -3.36 -11.42
C ALA A 86 7.94 -2.70 -10.86
N SER A 87 9.07 -2.95 -11.52
CA SER A 87 10.37 -2.37 -11.18
C SER A 87 11.00 -1.79 -12.44
N LYS A 88 11.69 -0.65 -12.28
CA LYS A 88 12.36 0.04 -13.39
C LYS A 88 13.76 -0.51 -13.68
N SER A 89 14.45 -1.07 -12.69
CA SER A 89 15.91 -1.28 -12.79
C SER A 89 16.45 -2.55 -12.15
N ALA A 90 15.69 -3.24 -11.30
CA ALA A 90 16.15 -4.46 -10.63
C ALA A 90 15.05 -5.53 -10.59
N PRO A 91 15.38 -6.81 -10.84
CA PRO A 91 14.43 -7.89 -10.64
C PRO A 91 14.06 -7.99 -9.16
N PHE A 92 12.75 -8.07 -8.86
CA PHE A 92 12.30 -8.42 -7.52
C PHE A 92 12.64 -9.88 -7.22
N HIS A 93 13.10 -10.17 -6.00
CA HIS A 93 13.20 -11.55 -5.53
C HIS A 93 11.78 -12.12 -5.35
N LYS A 94 11.54 -13.31 -5.93
CA LYS A 94 10.21 -13.83 -6.32
C LYS A 94 9.48 -14.61 -5.21
N ASP A 95 9.50 -14.19 -3.94
CA ASP A 95 8.62 -14.79 -2.92
C ASP A 95 7.45 -13.85 -2.61
N ILE A 96 6.42 -13.90 -3.47
CA ILE A 96 5.18 -13.16 -3.30
C ILE A 96 4.10 -14.14 -2.86
N LYS A 97 3.50 -13.88 -1.69
CA LYS A 97 2.39 -14.65 -1.15
C LYS A 97 1.18 -13.74 -0.98
N VAL A 98 0.03 -14.19 -1.46
CA VAL A 98 -1.25 -13.49 -1.34
C VAL A 98 -2.20 -14.39 -0.57
N PHE A 99 -2.79 -13.86 0.49
CA PHE A 99 -3.75 -14.55 1.33
C PHE A 99 -5.06 -13.78 1.33
N LEU A 100 -6.17 -14.49 1.22
CA LEU A 100 -7.49 -13.93 1.48
C LEU A 100 -7.74 -13.94 2.98
N VAL A 101 -8.22 -12.82 3.52
CA VAL A 101 -8.59 -12.70 4.94
C VAL A 101 -10.09 -12.85 5.06
N ASN A 102 -10.51 -13.77 5.93
CA ASN A 102 -11.93 -13.96 6.22
C ASN A 102 -12.45 -12.82 7.10
N THR A 103 -13.75 -12.53 6.96
CA THR A 103 -14.44 -11.64 7.90
C THR A 103 -14.30 -12.17 9.33
N ILE A 104 -14.04 -11.26 10.28
CA ILE A 104 -14.08 -11.57 11.71
C ILE A 104 -15.47 -11.41 12.31
N TRP A 105 -16.39 -10.77 11.59
CA TRP A 105 -17.79 -10.65 11.99
C TRP A 105 -18.46 -12.03 11.93
N THR A 106 -19.05 -12.47 13.04
CA THR A 106 -19.97 -13.61 13.07
C THR A 106 -21.34 -13.16 12.56
N LYS A 107 -22.10 -14.07 11.94
CA LYS A 107 -23.51 -13.81 11.64
C LYS A 107 -24.30 -13.91 12.94
N ASP A 108 -24.30 -12.84 13.72
CA ASP A 108 -25.22 -12.67 14.83
C ASP A 108 -25.90 -11.30 14.68
N GLU A 109 -27.24 -11.37 14.60
CA GLU A 109 -28.26 -10.36 14.20
C GLU A 109 -28.57 -10.24 12.70
#